data_AF-A0A228I4U2-F1
#
_entry.id   AF-A0A228I4U2-F1
#
_cell.length_a   1.000
_cell.length_b   1.000
_cell.length_c   1.000
_cell.angle_alpha   90.00
_cell.angle_beta   90.00
_cell.angle_gamma   90.00
#
_symmetry.space_group_name_H-M   'P 1'
#
loop_
_entity.id
_entity.type
_entity.pdbx_description
1 polymer ?
#
loop_
_entity_poly.entity_id
_entity_poly.type
_entity_poly.pdbx_seq_one_letter_code
_entity_poly.pdbx_strand_id
1 'polypeptide(L)'
;MPLTCSGFEADVHFGLTFWLATQAGFATGEADAIALADQRMDAGSIEYMTSPLQFACLSRFTPDAQDIQAAHYPSETRVPAAAAARIVVPDGPASRSSVDATLRRAEGRNAGFMLGEFGRSLHALQDAWAHQGTPSVPDWRRYGIECDASLAMAAPLARGGPSGHAAEMTWRWPVDTEAMAKSTYLQMIRYPNINGVSRNARPWEQVRPMLAGFIDARTKHAKSGWFAANGLKDTSFLDGTSLPDGPAWQAVRWHGRRDVPKPVTPTGQPGVDKVLVDFYARFFSDWVTTSPVDKRWLPALATGHAGEPDGPLVEQLTGWRLRDHGTYLAIGTPSQPTGSAGASLRNRASFAVFKSLNDAVLPLIVEGDKPSPILPFLVFPLPDSADGNKRAVALIKLLDAPYDTIGVVSEQRSGAGWKVTGLISSSDY
;
A
#
# COMPACT_ATOMS: atom_id res chain seq x y z
N MET A 1 -8.95 17.36 -6.77
CA MET A 1 -7.69 16.81 -6.24
C MET A 1 -7.24 15.72 -7.18
N PRO A 2 -5.96 15.68 -7.60
CA PRO A 2 -5.45 14.50 -8.30
C PRO A 2 -5.72 13.26 -7.44
N LEU A 3 -5.92 12.09 -8.06
CA LEU A 3 -5.79 10.87 -7.26
C LEU A 3 -4.41 10.93 -6.63
N THR A 4 -4.35 10.58 -5.37
CA THR A 4 -3.11 10.48 -4.65
C THR A 4 -3.27 9.15 -3.94
N CYS A 5 -2.74 8.08 -4.56
CA CYS A 5 -1.92 7.07 -3.91
C CYS A 5 -1.33 6.11 -4.96
N SER A 6 0.01 5.99 -4.98
CA SER A 6 0.71 4.80 -5.46
C SER A 6 2.06 4.69 -4.77
N GLY A 7 2.26 3.62 -4.00
CA GLY A 7 3.53 3.13 -3.44
C GLY A 7 3.41 1.67 -3.15
N PHE A 8 4.26 0.86 -3.74
CA PHE A 8 4.57 -0.40 -3.12
C PHE A 8 5.94 -0.87 -3.54
N GLU A 9 6.69 -1.38 -2.57
CA GLU A 9 8.13 -1.57 -2.65
C GLU A 9 8.52 -3.05 -2.81
N ALA A 10 7.77 -3.85 -3.58
CA ALA A 10 8.25 -5.20 -3.90
C ALA A 10 9.60 -5.20 -4.63
N ASP A 11 9.95 -4.08 -5.26
CA ASP A 11 11.31 -3.87 -5.75
C ASP A 11 12.33 -3.74 -4.62
N VAL A 12 11.98 -3.22 -3.44
CA VAL A 12 12.83 -3.21 -2.24
C VAL A 12 12.68 -4.51 -1.44
N HIS A 13 11.54 -4.75 -0.80
CA HIS A 13 11.34 -5.83 0.19
C HIS A 13 11.49 -7.24 -0.37
N PHE A 14 11.18 -7.42 -1.66
CA PHE A 14 11.48 -8.68 -2.34
C PHE A 14 12.74 -8.59 -3.19
N GLY A 15 12.72 -7.77 -4.25
CA GLY A 15 13.75 -7.78 -5.28
C GLY A 15 15.14 -7.38 -4.75
N LEU A 16 15.25 -6.20 -4.12
CA LEU A 16 16.50 -5.70 -3.59
C LEU A 16 16.98 -6.54 -2.41
N THR A 17 16.08 -6.92 -1.49
CA THR A 17 16.40 -7.81 -0.37
C THR A 17 16.99 -9.14 -0.86
N PHE A 18 16.35 -9.79 -1.84
CA PHE A 18 16.88 -11.01 -2.45
C PHE A 18 18.26 -10.76 -3.04
N TRP A 19 18.42 -9.71 -3.85
CA TRP A 19 19.69 -9.40 -4.51
C TRP A 19 20.79 -9.14 -3.48
N LEU A 20 20.54 -8.33 -2.45
CA LEU A 20 21.49 -8.07 -1.36
C LEU A 20 21.87 -9.34 -0.62
N ALA A 21 20.92 -10.24 -0.34
CA ALA A 21 21.19 -11.52 0.31
C ALA A 21 22.13 -12.38 -0.54
N THR A 22 21.93 -12.43 -1.87
CA THR A 22 22.87 -13.14 -2.75
C THR A 22 24.27 -12.50 -2.75
N GLN A 23 24.37 -11.17 -2.67
CA GLN A 23 25.67 -10.50 -2.54
C GLN A 23 26.35 -10.79 -1.19
N ALA A 24 25.54 -11.03 -0.13
CA ALA A 24 26.01 -11.41 1.19
C ALA A 24 26.40 -12.90 1.28
N GLY A 25 26.28 -13.65 0.17
CA GLY A 25 26.68 -15.04 0.06
C GLY A 25 25.66 -16.05 0.58
N PHE A 26 24.40 -15.65 0.78
CA PHE A 26 23.31 -16.61 1.02
C PHE A 26 23.06 -17.47 -0.21
N ALA A 27 22.72 -18.74 0.00
CA ALA A 27 22.24 -19.59 -1.09
C ALA A 27 20.91 -19.07 -1.64
N THR A 28 20.57 -19.38 -2.89
CA THR A 28 19.37 -18.87 -3.55
C THR A 28 18.09 -19.11 -2.74
N GLY A 29 17.91 -20.32 -2.17
CA GLY A 29 16.74 -20.62 -1.35
C GLY A 29 16.70 -19.87 0.00
N GLU A 30 17.86 -19.51 0.55
CA GLU A 30 17.95 -18.71 1.77
C GLU A 30 17.63 -17.23 1.49
N ALA A 31 18.18 -16.70 0.39
CA ALA A 31 17.88 -15.36 -0.10
C ALA A 31 16.38 -15.20 -0.42
N ASP A 32 15.78 -16.20 -1.07
CA ASP A 32 14.34 -16.26 -1.34
C ASP A 32 13.51 -16.31 -0.05
N ALA A 33 13.89 -17.13 0.93
CA ALA A 33 13.19 -17.20 2.21
C ALA A 33 13.22 -15.87 2.98
N ILE A 34 14.34 -15.15 2.96
CA ILE A 34 14.46 -13.81 3.57
C ILE A 34 13.57 -12.82 2.83
N ALA A 35 13.75 -12.70 1.50
CA ALA A 35 13.02 -11.75 0.67
C ALA A 35 11.51 -11.98 0.67
N LEU A 36 11.07 -13.24 0.60
CA LEU A 36 9.65 -13.58 0.72
C LEU A 36 9.09 -13.19 2.08
N ALA A 37 9.84 -13.37 3.17
CA ALA A 37 9.34 -13.07 4.50
C ALA A 37 9.30 -11.57 4.79
N ASP A 38 10.27 -10.81 4.29
CA ASP A 38 10.29 -9.34 4.26
C ASP A 38 9.05 -8.81 3.53
N GLN A 39 8.92 -9.16 2.25
CA GLN A 39 7.78 -8.83 1.39
C GLN A 39 6.39 -9.25 1.93
N ARG A 40 6.33 -10.29 2.76
CA ARG A 40 5.07 -10.80 3.30
C ARG A 40 4.53 -9.97 4.46
N MET A 41 5.30 -9.03 5.00
CA MET A 41 4.76 -8.03 5.92
C MET A 41 3.65 -7.24 5.23
N ASP A 42 3.88 -6.80 3.98
CA ASP A 42 2.87 -6.06 3.22
C ASP A 42 1.96 -6.96 2.35
N ALA A 43 2.51 -8.00 1.72
CA ALA A 43 1.78 -8.77 0.69
C ALA A 43 1.39 -10.18 1.12
N GLY A 44 1.73 -10.58 2.35
CA GLY A 44 1.64 -11.97 2.78
C GLY A 44 0.26 -12.38 3.28
N SER A 45 -0.51 -11.44 3.80
CA SER A 45 -1.93 -11.66 4.11
C SER A 45 -2.62 -10.34 3.85
N ILE A 46 -2.82 -10.03 2.57
CA ILE A 46 -3.25 -8.71 2.13
C ILE A 46 -4.65 -8.34 2.65
N GLU A 47 -5.43 -9.36 3.05
CA GLU A 47 -6.66 -9.24 3.84
C GLU A 47 -6.47 -8.65 5.24
N TYR A 48 -5.25 -8.69 5.78
CA TYR A 48 -4.84 -8.21 7.10
C TYR A 48 -3.96 -6.96 7.02
N MET A 49 -3.69 -6.44 5.82
CA MET A 49 -3.14 -5.09 5.71
C MET A 49 -4.12 -4.13 6.35
N THR A 50 -3.70 -3.51 7.44
CA THR A 50 -4.55 -2.58 8.17
C THR A 50 -4.58 -1.25 7.43
N SER A 51 -5.66 -0.51 7.57
CA SER A 51 -5.78 0.80 6.92
C SER A 51 -5.70 1.90 7.96
N PRO A 52 -4.81 2.91 7.83
CA PRO A 52 -4.83 4.08 8.70
C PRO A 52 -6.20 4.78 8.73
N LEU A 53 -6.94 4.72 7.62
CA LEU A 53 -8.32 5.20 7.56
C LEU A 53 -9.25 4.47 8.54
N GLN A 54 -8.99 3.19 8.79
CA GLN A 54 -9.76 2.38 9.71
C GLN A 54 -9.21 2.46 11.14
N PHE A 55 -7.95 2.11 11.39
CA PHE A 55 -7.45 1.95 12.77
C PHE A 55 -7.28 3.28 13.47
N ALA A 56 -7.08 4.38 12.74
CA ALA A 56 -6.91 5.70 13.34
C ALA A 56 -8.16 6.58 13.25
N CYS A 57 -9.06 6.36 12.27
CA CYS A 57 -10.16 7.31 12.02
C CYS A 57 -11.54 6.72 12.24
N LEU A 58 -11.86 5.61 11.58
CA LEU A 58 -13.22 5.04 11.60
C LEU A 58 -13.45 4.07 12.78
N SER A 59 -12.55 3.10 12.97
CA SER A 59 -12.66 2.09 14.03
C SER A 59 -11.89 2.47 15.29
N ARG A 60 -10.81 3.26 15.15
CA ARG A 60 -9.97 3.72 16.28
C ARG A 60 -9.42 2.56 17.12
N PHE A 61 -8.80 1.61 16.45
CA PHE A 61 -8.37 0.35 17.04
C PHE A 61 -6.86 0.35 17.34
N THR A 62 -6.51 0.48 18.61
CA THR A 62 -5.13 0.61 19.08
C THR A 62 -4.22 -0.58 18.73
N PRO A 63 -4.65 -1.85 18.82
CA PRO A 63 -3.77 -2.98 18.50
C PRO A 63 -3.21 -2.91 17.08
N ASP A 64 -4.04 -2.63 16.09
CA ASP A 64 -3.59 -2.50 14.69
C ASP A 64 -2.64 -1.31 14.52
N ALA A 65 -2.91 -0.19 15.20
CA ALA A 65 -1.99 0.94 15.23
C ALA A 65 -0.62 0.55 15.85
N GLN A 66 -0.58 -0.34 16.85
CA GLN A 66 0.67 -0.80 17.45
C GLN A 66 1.45 -1.72 16.51
N ASP A 67 0.76 -2.61 15.81
CA ASP A 67 1.36 -3.53 14.85
C ASP A 67 1.95 -2.76 13.66
N ILE A 68 1.21 -1.77 13.12
CA ILE A 68 1.70 -0.90 12.06
C ILE A 68 2.86 -0.03 12.48
N GLN A 69 2.83 0.48 13.71
CA GLN A 69 3.97 1.23 14.22
C GLN A 69 5.23 0.35 14.28
N ALA A 70 5.10 -0.88 14.74
CA ALA A 70 6.21 -1.80 14.85
C ALA A 70 6.77 -2.21 13.48
N ALA A 71 5.92 -2.34 12.47
CA ALA A 71 6.28 -2.78 11.12
C ALA A 71 6.82 -1.64 10.24
N HIS A 72 6.21 -0.46 10.24
CA HIS A 72 6.51 0.59 9.23
C HIS A 72 7.00 1.92 9.85
N TYR A 73 6.61 2.22 11.08
CA TYR A 73 6.94 3.48 11.74
C TYR A 73 7.72 3.27 13.05
N PRO A 74 8.87 2.55 13.03
CA PRO A 74 9.56 2.18 14.26
C PRO A 74 10.07 3.42 14.99
N SER A 75 9.51 3.66 16.17
CA SER A 75 9.90 4.75 17.07
C SER A 75 10.00 4.27 18.52
N GLU A 76 10.77 4.97 19.35
CA GLU A 76 10.94 4.62 20.76
C GLU A 76 9.64 4.79 21.57
N THR A 77 8.85 5.81 21.24
CA THR A 77 7.53 6.04 21.86
C THR A 77 6.46 5.25 21.11
N ARG A 78 5.64 4.48 21.83
CA ARG A 78 4.57 3.68 21.21
C ARG A 78 3.24 4.42 21.15
N VAL A 79 2.39 4.08 20.19
CA VAL A 79 0.97 4.49 20.19
C VAL A 79 0.21 3.81 21.34
N PRO A 80 -0.80 4.48 21.94
CA PRO A 80 -1.27 5.84 21.64
C PRO A 80 -0.32 6.93 22.17
N ALA A 81 0.11 7.84 21.30
CA ALA A 81 0.93 9.00 21.65
C ALA A 81 0.87 10.07 20.56
N ALA A 82 1.12 11.34 20.93
CA ALA A 82 1.16 12.42 19.95
C ALA A 82 2.21 12.15 18.85
N ALA A 83 1.89 12.46 17.60
CA ALA A 83 2.80 12.23 16.46
C ALA A 83 4.21 12.82 16.67
N ALA A 84 4.31 14.00 17.28
CA ALA A 84 5.59 14.65 17.60
C ALA A 84 6.49 13.86 18.56
N ALA A 85 5.94 12.92 19.34
CA ALA A 85 6.70 12.05 20.23
C ALA A 85 7.14 10.74 19.56
N ARG A 86 6.63 10.42 18.37
CA ARG A 86 6.81 9.16 17.64
C ARG A 86 7.73 9.35 16.44
N ILE A 87 8.85 10.03 16.64
CA ILE A 87 9.82 10.32 15.58
C ILE A 87 10.46 9.00 15.13
N VAL A 88 10.38 8.71 13.83
CA VAL A 88 11.05 7.58 13.21
C VAL A 88 12.50 7.98 12.93
N VAL A 89 13.44 7.24 13.51
CA VAL A 89 14.88 7.46 13.30
C VAL A 89 15.44 6.28 12.50
N PRO A 90 15.85 6.53 11.25
CA PRO A 90 16.61 5.60 10.45
C PRO A 90 17.77 4.95 11.23
N ASP A 91 17.82 3.61 11.32
CA ASP A 91 18.94 2.77 11.81
C ASP A 91 19.29 3.08 13.26
N GLY A 92 18.34 3.70 13.95
CA GLY A 92 18.32 3.91 15.38
C GLY A 92 17.93 2.65 16.16
N PRO A 93 17.86 2.76 17.49
CA PRO A 93 17.56 1.63 18.36
C PRO A 93 16.21 0.97 18.05
N ALA A 94 15.16 1.75 17.75
CA ALA A 94 13.83 1.23 17.49
C ALA A 94 13.78 0.32 16.24
N SER A 95 14.32 0.80 15.10
CA SER A 95 14.34 0.06 13.83
C SER A 95 15.27 -1.16 13.84
N ARG A 96 16.36 -1.12 14.63
CA ARG A 96 17.28 -2.26 14.79
C ARG A 96 16.81 -3.32 15.79
N SER A 97 15.90 -2.99 16.69
CA SER A 97 15.56 -3.83 17.85
C SER A 97 15.11 -5.25 17.47
N SER A 98 14.22 -5.38 16.47
CA SER A 98 13.71 -6.66 15.97
C SER A 98 14.80 -7.47 15.25
N VAL A 99 15.67 -6.80 14.48
CA VAL A 99 16.81 -7.45 13.82
C VAL A 99 17.77 -8.00 14.85
N ASP A 100 18.17 -7.20 15.84
CA ASP A 100 19.10 -7.61 16.89
C ASP A 100 18.53 -8.77 17.74
N ALA A 101 17.24 -8.73 18.06
CA ALA A 101 16.56 -9.83 18.74
C ALA A 101 16.55 -11.12 17.92
N THR A 102 16.33 -11.01 16.62
CA THR A 102 16.32 -12.15 15.69
C THR A 102 17.70 -12.76 15.52
N LEU A 103 18.73 -11.92 15.37
CA LEU A 103 20.13 -12.36 15.25
C LEU A 103 20.57 -13.16 16.49
N ARG A 104 20.20 -12.71 17.70
CA ARG A 104 20.48 -13.47 18.94
C ARG A 104 19.78 -14.84 18.97
N ARG A 105 18.57 -14.94 18.41
CA ARG A 105 17.81 -16.21 18.36
C ARG A 105 18.29 -17.16 17.27
N ALA A 106 18.93 -16.63 16.23
CA ALA A 106 19.43 -17.38 15.07
C ALA A 106 20.72 -18.16 15.32
N GLU A 107 21.29 -18.14 16.54
CA GLU A 107 22.56 -18.80 16.83
C GLU A 107 22.51 -20.34 16.70
N GLY A 108 23.64 -20.93 16.30
CA GLY A 108 23.84 -22.38 16.22
C GLY A 108 22.89 -23.06 15.24
N ARG A 109 22.14 -24.07 15.73
CA ARG A 109 21.24 -24.88 14.90
C ARG A 109 19.96 -24.15 14.48
N ASN A 110 19.69 -22.98 15.04
CA ASN A 110 18.48 -22.21 14.75
C ASN A 110 18.60 -21.36 13.49
N ALA A 111 19.82 -21.11 12.99
CA ALA A 111 20.07 -20.18 11.89
C ALA A 111 19.19 -20.49 10.66
N GLY A 112 19.10 -21.75 10.21
CA GLY A 112 18.26 -22.09 9.08
C GLY A 112 16.76 -21.83 9.30
N PHE A 113 16.27 -22.01 10.53
CA PHE A 113 14.85 -21.83 10.88
C PHE A 113 14.46 -20.37 11.08
N MET A 114 15.43 -19.49 11.32
CA MET A 114 15.20 -18.08 11.64
C MET A 114 15.26 -17.16 10.43
N LEU A 115 15.47 -17.69 9.21
CA LEU A 115 15.54 -16.90 7.97
C LEU A 115 14.28 -16.06 7.72
N GLY A 116 13.10 -16.65 7.93
CA GLY A 116 11.83 -15.94 7.74
C GLY A 116 11.61 -14.84 8.77
N GLU A 117 11.95 -15.08 10.04
CA GLU A 117 11.90 -14.03 11.07
C GLU A 117 12.90 -12.91 10.76
N PHE A 118 14.06 -13.27 10.22
CA PHE A 118 15.07 -12.29 9.85
C PHE A 118 14.57 -11.40 8.71
N GLY A 119 13.99 -11.97 7.66
CA GLY A 119 13.31 -11.20 6.60
C GLY A 119 12.25 -10.24 7.16
N ARG A 120 11.33 -10.73 7.99
CA ARG A 120 10.32 -9.87 8.65
C ARG A 120 10.94 -8.75 9.48
N SER A 121 12.06 -9.01 10.14
CA SER A 121 12.74 -7.99 10.95
C SER A 121 13.48 -6.93 10.12
N LEU A 122 13.90 -7.27 8.90
CA LEU A 122 14.53 -6.32 7.97
C LEU A 122 13.51 -5.30 7.44
N HIS A 123 12.25 -5.70 7.28
CA HIS A 123 11.18 -4.85 6.80
C HIS A 123 11.11 -3.51 7.56
N ALA A 124 10.94 -3.55 8.89
CA ALA A 124 10.89 -2.34 9.73
C ALA A 124 12.19 -1.53 9.69
N LEU A 125 13.35 -2.18 9.50
CA LEU A 125 14.61 -1.48 9.33
C LEU A 125 14.63 -0.68 8.02
N GLN A 126 14.09 -1.23 6.94
CA GLN A 126 14.03 -0.61 5.62
C GLN A 126 13.02 0.54 5.62
N ASP A 127 11.81 0.31 6.11
CA ASP A 127 10.71 1.29 6.13
C ASP A 127 11.02 2.54 6.94
N ALA A 128 11.89 2.42 7.94
CA ALA A 128 12.35 3.56 8.71
C ALA A 128 12.93 4.68 7.83
N TRP A 129 13.40 4.36 6.60
CA TRP A 129 13.95 5.34 5.65
C TRP A 129 12.88 6.13 4.94
N ALA A 130 11.86 5.44 4.42
CA ALA A 130 10.71 6.06 3.78
C ALA A 130 10.00 6.95 4.82
N HIS A 131 9.79 6.42 6.02
CA HIS A 131 8.98 7.06 7.05
C HIS A 131 9.76 7.94 8.04
N GLN A 132 11.01 8.27 7.75
CA GLN A 132 11.87 9.03 8.66
C GLN A 132 11.33 10.43 9.03
N GLY A 133 11.38 10.76 10.31
CA GLY A 133 10.87 12.01 10.86
C GLY A 133 9.55 11.85 11.62
N THR A 134 8.77 12.93 11.71
CA THR A 134 7.50 12.94 12.43
C THR A 134 6.37 12.40 11.54
N PRO A 135 5.68 11.31 11.93
CA PRO A 135 4.51 10.81 11.20
C PRO A 135 3.46 11.91 11.03
N SER A 136 2.79 11.93 9.88
CA SER A 136 1.70 12.87 9.65
C SER A 136 0.35 12.30 10.09
N VAL A 137 -0.66 13.17 10.20
CA VAL A 137 -2.05 12.79 10.47
C VAL A 137 -2.87 13.13 9.22
N PRO A 138 -3.57 12.16 8.61
CA PRO A 138 -4.46 12.45 7.49
C PRO A 138 -5.55 13.46 7.86
N ASP A 139 -5.84 14.40 6.95
CA ASP A 139 -6.95 15.36 7.12
C ASP A 139 -8.08 15.08 6.12
N TRP A 140 -9.10 14.38 6.61
CA TRP A 140 -10.35 14.13 5.90
C TRP A 140 -11.54 14.83 6.54
N ARG A 141 -11.32 15.88 7.35
CA ARG A 141 -12.39 16.59 8.09
C ARG A 141 -13.46 17.17 7.18
N ARG A 142 -13.09 17.59 5.96
CA ARG A 142 -14.06 18.04 4.94
C ARG A 142 -15.10 16.97 4.57
N TYR A 143 -14.77 15.70 4.79
CA TYR A 143 -15.67 14.56 4.59
C TYR A 143 -16.35 14.10 5.88
N GLY A 144 -16.18 14.82 6.99
CA GLY A 144 -16.73 14.42 8.29
C GLY A 144 -15.97 13.26 8.95
N ILE A 145 -14.74 12.99 8.51
CA ILE A 145 -13.88 11.93 9.06
C ILE A 145 -12.79 12.58 9.90
N GLU A 146 -12.77 12.29 11.19
CA GLU A 146 -11.76 12.78 12.12
C GLU A 146 -10.90 11.62 12.64
N CYS A 147 -9.61 11.70 12.33
CA CYS A 147 -8.59 10.76 12.79
C CYS A 147 -8.09 11.09 14.20
N ASP A 148 -7.90 10.06 15.01
CA ASP A 148 -7.22 10.14 16.30
C ASP A 148 -5.72 10.36 16.06
N ALA A 149 -5.24 11.57 16.34
CA ALA A 149 -3.84 11.93 16.17
C ALA A 149 -2.86 11.14 17.08
N SER A 150 -3.38 10.48 18.13
CA SER A 150 -2.58 9.60 18.99
C SER A 150 -2.34 8.22 18.38
N LEU A 151 -3.15 7.81 17.41
CA LEU A 151 -3.05 6.54 16.69
C LEU A 151 -2.55 6.72 15.25
N ALA A 152 -2.93 7.83 14.59
CA ALA A 152 -2.68 8.06 13.19
C ALA A 152 -1.19 8.05 12.84
N MET A 153 -0.86 7.31 11.78
CA MET A 153 0.46 7.23 11.18
C MET A 153 0.30 7.28 9.66
N ALA A 154 1.14 8.10 9.06
CA ALA A 154 1.24 8.28 7.64
C ALA A 154 2.62 8.86 7.35
N ALA A 155 3.05 8.75 6.09
CA ALA A 155 4.32 9.31 5.65
C ALA A 155 4.48 10.78 6.12
N PRO A 156 5.65 11.16 6.66
CA PRO A 156 5.92 12.54 7.06
C PRO A 156 5.65 13.54 5.94
N LEU A 157 5.26 14.77 6.28
CA LEU A 157 4.94 15.80 5.26
C LEU A 157 6.11 16.09 4.32
N ALA A 158 7.34 16.08 4.85
CA ALA A 158 8.57 16.25 4.06
C ALA A 158 8.83 15.10 3.07
N ARG A 159 8.14 13.96 3.25
CA ARG A 159 8.29 12.73 2.48
C ARG A 159 7.12 12.45 1.53
N GLY A 160 6.12 13.33 1.47
CA GLY A 160 4.94 13.16 0.59
C GLY A 160 3.61 13.29 1.32
N GLY A 161 3.63 13.16 2.65
CA GLY A 161 2.43 13.28 3.47
C GLY A 161 1.46 12.11 3.34
N PRO A 162 0.27 12.22 3.95
CA PRO A 162 -0.64 11.09 4.15
C PRO A 162 -1.39 10.63 2.91
N SER A 163 -1.32 11.39 1.83
CA SER A 163 -2.14 11.14 0.65
C SER A 163 -1.41 10.34 -0.42
N GLY A 164 -0.19 9.87 -0.21
CA GLY A 164 0.44 9.04 -1.22
C GLY A 164 1.81 8.56 -0.80
N HIS A 165 2.44 7.85 -1.72
CA HIS A 165 3.63 7.08 -1.39
C HIS A 165 4.87 7.59 -2.14
N ALA A 166 5.14 8.88 -1.98
CA ALA A 166 6.36 9.47 -2.51
C ALA A 166 7.58 9.15 -1.64
N ALA A 167 7.38 8.67 -0.41
CA ALA A 167 8.42 8.37 0.56
C ALA A 167 9.19 7.09 0.17
N GLU A 168 8.49 6.22 -0.54
CA GLU A 168 8.81 4.85 -0.92
C GLU A 168 9.51 4.79 -2.29
N MET A 169 9.48 5.89 -3.05
CA MET A 169 10.06 5.95 -4.39
C MET A 169 11.59 6.09 -4.31
N THR A 170 12.31 4.99 -4.56
CA THR A 170 13.78 4.93 -4.47
C THR A 170 14.51 6.07 -5.22
N TRP A 171 14.02 6.43 -6.41
CA TRP A 171 14.62 7.46 -7.26
C TRP A 171 14.42 8.89 -6.72
N ARG A 172 13.47 9.10 -5.79
CA ARG A 172 13.26 10.38 -5.10
C ARG A 172 14.24 10.56 -3.94
N TRP A 173 14.69 9.45 -3.35
CA TRP A 173 15.54 9.44 -2.16
C TRP A 173 16.79 8.60 -2.39
N PRO A 174 17.65 8.96 -3.36
CA PRO A 174 18.77 8.11 -3.77
C PRO A 174 19.80 7.88 -2.66
N VAL A 175 20.13 8.93 -1.90
CA VAL A 175 21.07 8.85 -0.77
C VAL A 175 20.53 7.94 0.34
N ASP A 176 19.25 8.09 0.66
CA ASP A 176 18.59 7.27 1.66
C ASP A 176 18.52 5.82 1.16
N THR A 177 18.07 5.58 -0.07
CA THR A 177 17.99 4.22 -0.65
C THR A 177 19.32 3.49 -0.56
N GLU A 178 20.43 4.15 -0.90
CA GLU A 178 21.76 3.56 -0.75
C GLU A 178 22.08 3.24 0.72
N ALA A 179 21.78 4.17 1.64
CA ALA A 179 22.00 3.97 3.07
C ALA A 179 21.15 2.82 3.65
N MET A 180 19.90 2.66 3.21
CA MET A 180 19.03 1.54 3.59
C MET A 180 19.60 0.23 3.06
N ALA A 181 19.99 0.20 1.78
CA ALA A 181 20.58 -0.99 1.17
C ALA A 181 21.86 -1.39 1.92
N LYS A 182 22.68 -0.40 2.31
CA LYS A 182 23.88 -0.62 3.12
C LYS A 182 23.54 -1.19 4.50
N SER A 183 22.60 -0.59 5.23
CA SER A 183 22.23 -1.08 6.55
C SER A 183 21.69 -2.51 6.47
N THR A 184 20.75 -2.77 5.56
CA THR A 184 20.20 -4.10 5.27
C THR A 184 21.32 -5.12 4.99
N TYR A 185 22.26 -4.77 4.09
CA TYR A 185 23.40 -5.61 3.75
C TYR A 185 24.30 -5.93 4.95
N LEU A 186 24.56 -4.95 5.81
CA LEU A 186 25.33 -5.15 7.03
C LEU A 186 24.64 -6.12 7.99
N GLN A 187 23.31 -6.07 8.10
CA GLN A 187 22.57 -7.06 8.90
C GLN A 187 22.68 -8.48 8.31
N MET A 188 22.64 -8.60 6.98
CA MET A 188 22.83 -9.88 6.29
C MET A 188 24.21 -10.48 6.53
N ILE A 189 25.25 -9.66 6.59
CA ILE A 189 26.61 -10.07 6.96
C ILE A 189 26.66 -10.55 8.42
N ARG A 190 25.97 -9.85 9.34
CA ARG A 190 25.91 -10.23 10.77
C ARG A 190 25.19 -11.55 11.03
N TYR A 191 24.38 -12.02 10.09
CA TYR A 191 23.64 -13.28 10.24
C TYR A 191 24.59 -14.47 10.51
N PRO A 192 24.27 -15.38 11.43
CA PRO A 192 25.14 -16.52 11.70
C PRO A 192 25.23 -17.47 10.50
N ASN A 193 26.33 -18.22 10.42
CA ASN A 193 26.49 -19.27 9.40
C ASN A 193 25.43 -20.36 9.59
N ILE A 194 24.81 -20.78 8.50
CA ILE A 194 23.76 -21.82 8.51
C ILE A 194 24.44 -23.17 8.36
N ASN A 195 24.17 -24.09 9.28
CA ASN A 195 24.74 -25.45 9.29
C ASN A 195 26.29 -25.47 9.21
N GLY A 196 26.96 -24.43 9.73
CA GLY A 196 28.41 -24.32 9.71
C GLY A 196 29.01 -23.97 8.33
N VAL A 197 28.18 -23.70 7.32
CA VAL A 197 28.64 -23.29 5.99
C VAL A 197 29.04 -21.82 6.05
N SER A 198 30.32 -21.54 5.76
CA SER A 198 30.80 -20.16 5.67
C SER A 198 30.28 -19.51 4.39
N ARG A 199 29.76 -18.28 4.53
CA ARG A 199 29.33 -17.45 3.41
C ARG A 199 30.48 -16.58 2.93
N ASN A 200 30.54 -16.31 1.63
CA ASN A 200 31.50 -15.38 1.05
C ASN A 200 30.76 -14.12 0.59
N ALA A 201 30.69 -13.12 1.47
CA ALA A 201 30.05 -11.85 1.19
C ALA A 201 30.96 -10.95 0.35
N ARG A 202 30.39 -10.29 -0.66
CA ARG A 202 31.13 -9.26 -1.43
C ARG A 202 31.43 -8.05 -0.54
N PRO A 203 32.59 -7.40 -0.66
CA PRO A 203 32.81 -6.13 0.01
C PRO A 203 31.77 -5.08 -0.42
N TRP A 204 31.25 -4.28 0.52
CA TRP A 204 30.23 -3.25 0.22
C TRP A 204 30.66 -2.31 -0.91
N GLU A 205 31.94 -1.92 -0.98
CA GLU A 205 32.46 -1.05 -2.04
C GLU A 205 32.35 -1.66 -3.46
N GLN A 206 32.20 -2.98 -3.58
CA GLN A 206 31.90 -3.65 -4.84
C GLN A 206 30.40 -3.75 -5.10
N VAL A 207 29.58 -3.83 -4.05
CA VAL A 207 28.11 -3.89 -4.13
C VAL A 207 27.51 -2.51 -4.46
N ARG A 208 27.96 -1.44 -3.77
CA ARG A 208 27.46 -0.06 -3.93
C ARG A 208 27.31 0.38 -5.39
N PRO A 209 28.34 0.31 -6.27
CA PRO A 209 28.20 0.83 -7.63
C PRO A 209 27.15 0.09 -8.48
N MET A 210 26.76 -1.13 -8.10
CA MET A 210 25.74 -1.90 -8.81
C MET A 210 24.31 -1.37 -8.56
N LEU A 211 24.11 -0.59 -7.49
CA LEU A 211 22.80 -0.07 -7.08
C LEU A 211 22.30 1.09 -7.95
N ALA A 212 23.18 1.81 -8.65
CA ALA A 212 22.81 3.05 -9.35
C ALA A 212 21.61 2.85 -10.29
N GLY A 213 21.62 1.79 -11.10
CA GLY A 213 20.52 1.49 -12.01
C GLY A 213 19.21 1.10 -11.31
N PHE A 214 19.27 0.52 -10.11
CA PHE A 214 18.09 0.25 -9.28
C PHE A 214 17.53 1.54 -8.70
N ILE A 215 18.40 2.38 -8.14
CA ILE A 215 18.03 3.65 -7.49
C ILE A 215 17.38 4.58 -8.51
N ASP A 216 17.99 4.73 -9.69
CA ASP A 216 17.56 5.68 -10.72
C ASP A 216 16.32 5.23 -11.51
N ALA A 217 15.98 3.93 -11.47
CA ALA A 217 14.87 3.39 -12.25
C ALA A 217 13.52 3.94 -11.78
N ARG A 218 12.78 4.52 -12.73
CA ARG A 218 11.50 5.21 -12.48
C ARG A 218 10.27 4.43 -12.95
N THR A 219 10.46 3.26 -13.53
CA THR A 219 9.37 2.44 -14.11
C THR A 219 9.57 0.97 -13.77
N LYS A 220 8.48 0.20 -13.79
CA LYS A 220 8.53 -1.28 -13.64
C LYS A 220 9.42 -1.89 -14.72
N HIS A 221 9.31 -1.44 -15.97
CA HIS A 221 10.20 -1.90 -17.04
C HIS A 221 11.69 -1.65 -16.75
N ALA A 222 12.06 -0.46 -16.28
CA ALA A 222 13.45 -0.13 -15.96
C ALA A 222 13.99 -0.97 -14.78
N LYS A 223 13.19 -1.10 -13.70
CA LYS A 223 13.53 -1.98 -12.56
C LYS A 223 13.68 -3.43 -13.01
N SER A 224 12.77 -3.91 -13.84
CA SER A 224 12.84 -5.27 -14.41
C SER A 224 14.12 -5.48 -15.21
N GLY A 225 14.51 -4.50 -16.02
CA GLY A 225 15.77 -4.55 -16.77
C GLY A 225 16.98 -4.64 -15.85
N TRP A 226 17.00 -3.86 -14.76
CA TRP A 226 18.07 -3.94 -13.76
C TRP A 226 18.12 -5.30 -13.07
N PHE A 227 16.98 -5.83 -12.62
CA PHE A 227 16.92 -7.14 -11.96
C PHE A 227 17.38 -8.27 -12.89
N ALA A 228 16.92 -8.27 -14.14
CA ALA A 228 17.33 -9.25 -15.14
C ALA A 228 18.85 -9.19 -15.40
N ALA A 229 19.42 -7.98 -15.54
CA ALA A 229 20.85 -7.78 -15.70
C ALA A 229 21.67 -8.23 -14.47
N ASN A 230 21.05 -8.28 -13.30
CA ASN A 230 21.65 -8.68 -12.03
C ASN A 230 21.26 -10.11 -11.59
N GLY A 231 20.71 -10.92 -12.50
CA GLY A 231 20.50 -12.36 -12.29
C GLY A 231 19.15 -12.77 -11.72
N LEU A 232 18.23 -11.84 -11.47
CA LEU A 232 16.83 -12.16 -11.11
C LEU A 232 16.00 -12.26 -12.39
N LYS A 233 15.63 -13.49 -12.78
CA LYS A 233 14.89 -13.75 -14.02
C LYS A 233 13.39 -13.45 -13.89
N ASP A 234 12.81 -13.79 -12.75
CA ASP A 234 11.40 -13.50 -12.47
C ASP A 234 11.29 -12.13 -11.84
N THR A 235 10.69 -11.19 -12.57
CA THR A 235 10.43 -9.81 -12.14
C THR A 235 8.93 -9.52 -12.00
N SER A 236 8.09 -10.56 -12.02
CA SER A 236 6.64 -10.40 -11.94
C SER A 236 6.18 -9.74 -10.63
N PHE A 237 6.97 -9.82 -9.56
CA PHE A 237 6.74 -9.08 -8.30
C PHE A 237 6.61 -7.56 -8.51
N LEU A 238 7.17 -7.01 -9.60
CA LEU A 238 7.03 -5.60 -9.95
C LEU A 238 5.61 -5.20 -10.37
N ASP A 239 4.76 -6.15 -10.79
CA ASP A 239 3.36 -5.90 -11.16
C ASP A 239 2.59 -5.24 -10.01
N GLY A 240 2.94 -5.62 -8.79
CA GLY A 240 2.38 -5.09 -7.56
C GLY A 240 2.92 -3.74 -7.11
N THR A 241 3.95 -3.20 -7.78
CA THR A 241 4.56 -1.93 -7.37
C THR A 241 3.81 -0.72 -7.92
N SER A 242 4.06 0.42 -7.31
CA SER A 242 3.51 1.73 -7.68
C SER A 242 4.21 2.45 -8.81
N LEU A 243 5.33 1.91 -9.28
CA LEU A 243 6.05 2.53 -10.36
C LEU A 243 5.17 2.54 -11.60
N PRO A 244 5.22 3.61 -12.42
CA PRO A 244 4.67 3.57 -13.76
C PRO A 244 5.15 2.32 -14.49
N ASP A 245 4.27 1.67 -15.26
CA ASP A 245 4.61 0.45 -16.00
C ASP A 245 5.86 0.68 -16.89
N GLY A 246 5.89 1.80 -17.61
CA GLY A 246 6.94 2.13 -18.57
C GLY A 246 6.77 1.42 -19.92
N PRO A 247 7.62 1.75 -20.92
CA PRO A 247 7.48 1.21 -22.26
C PRO A 247 7.66 -0.32 -22.25
N ALA A 248 6.79 -1.03 -22.96
CA ALA A 248 6.83 -2.49 -23.12
C ALA A 248 6.70 -3.34 -21.84
N TRP A 249 6.32 -2.75 -20.70
CA TRP A 249 5.91 -3.55 -19.54
C TRP A 249 4.61 -4.28 -19.84
N GLN A 250 4.59 -5.56 -19.50
CA GLN A 250 3.39 -6.39 -19.54
C GLN A 250 3.05 -6.76 -18.11
N ALA A 251 1.82 -6.45 -17.69
CA ALA A 251 1.35 -6.87 -16.38
C ALA A 251 1.36 -8.40 -16.31
N VAL A 252 2.01 -8.91 -15.28
CA VAL A 252 2.08 -10.34 -14.98
C VAL A 252 1.69 -10.49 -13.52
N ARG A 253 0.62 -11.22 -13.25
CA ARG A 253 0.21 -11.47 -11.86
C ARG A 253 1.29 -12.29 -11.16
N TRP A 254 1.92 -11.70 -10.16
CA TRP A 254 2.89 -12.41 -9.34
C TRP A 254 2.21 -13.46 -8.47
N HIS A 255 2.66 -14.72 -8.60
CA HIS A 255 2.13 -15.86 -7.85
C HIS A 255 2.82 -16.08 -6.49
N GLY A 256 3.78 -15.23 -6.10
CA GLY A 256 4.45 -15.31 -4.79
C GLY A 256 3.64 -14.74 -3.62
N ARG A 257 2.50 -14.08 -3.91
CA ARG A 257 1.51 -13.67 -2.92
C ARG A 257 0.79 -14.90 -2.35
N ARG A 258 0.33 -14.84 -1.09
CA ARG A 258 -0.56 -15.89 -0.57
C ARG A 258 -1.88 -15.86 -1.33
N ASP A 259 -2.55 -17.01 -1.40
CA ASP A 259 -3.89 -17.11 -1.94
C ASP A 259 -4.82 -16.19 -1.15
N VAL A 260 -5.48 -15.30 -1.86
CA VAL A 260 -6.39 -14.32 -1.27
C VAL A 260 -7.72 -15.03 -0.97
N PRO A 261 -8.22 -14.99 0.27
CA PRO A 261 -9.50 -15.60 0.60
C PRO A 261 -10.62 -14.92 -0.20
N LYS A 262 -11.54 -15.73 -0.74
CA LYS A 262 -12.67 -15.19 -1.50
C LYS A 262 -13.63 -14.45 -0.56
N PRO A 263 -13.92 -13.15 -0.80
CA PRO A 263 -14.88 -12.43 0.02
C PRO A 263 -16.27 -13.07 -0.03
N VAL A 264 -17.01 -13.00 1.07
CA VAL A 264 -18.43 -13.39 1.06
C VAL A 264 -19.26 -12.33 0.35
N THR A 265 -20.42 -12.71 -0.18
CA THR A 265 -21.36 -11.74 -0.75
C THR A 265 -21.78 -10.75 0.35
N PRO A 266 -21.75 -9.42 0.11
CA PRO A 266 -22.04 -8.42 1.12
C PRO A 266 -23.56 -8.29 1.33
N THR A 267 -24.22 -9.35 1.80
CA THR A 267 -25.68 -9.38 2.00
C THR A 267 -26.13 -8.63 3.24
N GLY A 268 -25.20 -8.27 4.14
CA GLY A 268 -25.41 -7.44 5.32
C GLY A 268 -24.10 -7.20 6.08
N GLN A 269 -24.03 -6.10 6.84
CA GLN A 269 -22.92 -5.78 7.74
C GLN A 269 -23.49 -5.42 9.13
N PRO A 270 -22.90 -5.90 10.24
CA PRO A 270 -23.42 -5.61 11.57
C PRO A 270 -23.51 -4.11 11.85
N GLY A 271 -24.68 -3.63 12.29
CA GLY A 271 -24.88 -2.22 12.64
C GLY A 271 -25.07 -1.27 11.45
N VAL A 272 -25.15 -1.78 10.21
CA VAL A 272 -25.34 -0.97 9.00
C VAL A 272 -26.72 -1.27 8.39
N ASP A 273 -27.43 -0.22 7.95
CA ASP A 273 -28.69 -0.35 7.22
C ASP A 273 -28.49 -1.16 5.92
N LYS A 274 -29.33 -2.18 5.74
CA LYS A 274 -29.31 -3.03 4.54
C LYS A 274 -29.47 -2.22 3.25
N VAL A 275 -30.29 -1.17 3.24
CA VAL A 275 -30.50 -0.31 2.05
C VAL A 275 -29.19 0.35 1.62
N LEU A 276 -28.36 0.76 2.59
CA LEU A 276 -27.06 1.36 2.34
C LEU A 276 -26.04 0.33 1.84
N VAL A 277 -26.01 -0.87 2.44
CA VAL A 277 -25.16 -1.98 1.94
C VAL A 277 -25.54 -2.35 0.52
N ASP A 278 -26.83 -2.47 0.22
CA ASP A 278 -27.34 -2.78 -1.12
C ASP A 278 -27.02 -1.68 -2.14
N PHE A 279 -27.02 -0.41 -1.72
CA PHE A 279 -26.59 0.72 -2.54
C PHE A 279 -25.12 0.60 -2.95
N TYR A 280 -24.22 0.39 -1.98
CA TYR A 280 -22.79 0.25 -2.25
C TYR A 280 -22.47 -1.02 -3.05
N ALA A 281 -23.14 -2.15 -2.76
CA ALA A 281 -22.96 -3.39 -3.51
C ALA A 281 -23.30 -3.22 -4.99
N ARG A 282 -24.42 -2.57 -5.32
CA ARG A 282 -24.78 -2.24 -6.71
C ARG A 282 -23.77 -1.28 -7.33
N PHE A 283 -23.46 -0.19 -6.64
CA PHE A 283 -22.52 0.82 -7.14
C PHE A 283 -21.15 0.19 -7.46
N PHE A 284 -20.54 -0.53 -6.53
CA PHE A 284 -19.23 -1.14 -6.75
C PHE A 284 -19.25 -2.22 -7.82
N SER A 285 -20.29 -3.06 -7.85
CA SER A 285 -20.45 -4.05 -8.91
C SER A 285 -20.51 -3.38 -10.29
N ASP A 286 -21.36 -2.37 -10.45
CA ASP A 286 -21.45 -1.61 -11.71
C ASP A 286 -20.20 -0.75 -11.96
N TRP A 287 -19.45 -0.35 -10.96
CA TRP A 287 -18.24 0.44 -11.18
C TRP A 287 -17.10 -0.42 -11.74
N VAL A 288 -16.89 -1.65 -11.24
CA VAL A 288 -15.72 -2.48 -11.61
C VAL A 288 -15.98 -3.45 -12.77
N THR A 289 -17.23 -3.82 -13.04
CA THR A 289 -17.58 -4.82 -14.07
C THR A 289 -17.93 -4.23 -15.44
N THR A 290 -17.82 -2.90 -15.59
CA THR A 290 -18.33 -2.19 -16.77
C THR A 290 -17.25 -1.41 -17.49
N SER A 291 -17.59 -0.66 -18.54
CA SER A 291 -16.61 0.29 -19.10
C SER A 291 -16.20 1.35 -18.06
N PRO A 292 -14.99 1.93 -18.17
CA PRO A 292 -14.45 2.89 -17.19
C PRO A 292 -15.37 4.08 -16.92
N VAL A 293 -16.14 4.51 -17.92
CA VAL A 293 -17.26 5.45 -17.82
C VAL A 293 -18.50 4.76 -18.41
N ASP A 294 -19.51 4.46 -17.60
CA ASP A 294 -20.68 3.66 -17.99
C ASP A 294 -21.97 4.19 -17.34
N LYS A 295 -23.06 4.21 -18.12
CA LYS A 295 -24.37 4.72 -17.70
C LYS A 295 -24.99 3.97 -16.51
N ARG A 296 -24.47 2.81 -16.12
CA ARG A 296 -24.98 2.02 -14.99
C ARG A 296 -24.63 2.59 -13.63
N TRP A 297 -23.39 3.06 -13.45
CA TRP A 297 -22.94 3.58 -12.15
C TRP A 297 -22.96 5.12 -12.08
N LEU A 298 -22.93 5.83 -13.22
CA LEU A 298 -23.02 7.29 -13.26
C LEU A 298 -24.24 7.88 -12.51
N PRO A 299 -25.45 7.29 -12.58
CA PRO A 299 -26.60 7.79 -11.83
C PRO A 299 -26.43 7.71 -10.31
N ALA A 300 -25.51 6.90 -9.78
CA ALA A 300 -25.24 6.84 -8.34
C ALA A 300 -24.45 8.04 -7.83
N LEU A 301 -23.83 8.82 -8.71
CA LEU A 301 -23.08 10.00 -8.32
C LEU A 301 -24.00 11.20 -8.07
N ALA A 302 -23.59 12.07 -7.16
CA ALA A 302 -24.21 13.36 -7.01
C ALA A 302 -24.07 14.18 -8.30
N THR A 303 -25.08 15.01 -8.57
CA THR A 303 -25.07 15.90 -9.72
C THR A 303 -24.24 17.15 -9.43
N GLY A 304 -23.44 17.58 -10.40
CA GLY A 304 -22.80 18.89 -10.43
C GLY A 304 -23.75 20.00 -10.88
N HIS A 305 -23.19 21.12 -11.35
CA HIS A 305 -23.95 22.21 -11.96
C HIS A 305 -24.61 21.73 -13.26
N ALA A 306 -25.88 22.06 -13.47
CA ALA A 306 -26.72 21.62 -14.60
C ALA A 306 -27.26 20.17 -14.58
N GLY A 307 -27.20 19.46 -13.46
CA GLY A 307 -27.90 18.17 -13.30
C GLY A 307 -27.18 16.96 -13.90
N GLU A 308 -25.98 17.14 -14.44
CA GLU A 308 -25.08 16.05 -14.86
C GLU A 308 -24.27 15.51 -13.68
N PRO A 309 -23.74 14.27 -13.73
CA PRO A 309 -22.84 13.73 -12.70
C PRO A 309 -21.62 14.64 -12.47
N ASP A 310 -21.14 14.72 -11.23
CA ASP A 310 -19.96 15.51 -10.86
C ASP A 310 -18.70 15.05 -11.65
N GLY A 311 -18.30 15.84 -12.64
CA GLY A 311 -17.20 15.51 -13.57
C GLY A 311 -15.89 15.16 -12.87
N PRO A 312 -15.37 15.99 -11.94
CA PRO A 312 -14.24 15.65 -11.09
C PRO A 312 -14.35 14.29 -10.38
N LEU A 313 -15.52 13.93 -9.86
CA LEU A 313 -15.73 12.64 -9.19
C LEU A 313 -15.72 11.47 -10.20
N VAL A 314 -16.27 11.66 -11.39
CA VAL A 314 -16.18 10.69 -12.50
C VAL A 314 -14.71 10.45 -12.87
N GLU A 315 -13.91 11.51 -13.02
CA GLU A 315 -12.49 11.39 -13.35
C GLU A 315 -11.72 10.63 -12.26
N GLN A 316 -11.97 10.93 -10.98
CA GLN A 316 -11.35 10.23 -9.85
C GLN A 316 -11.71 8.74 -9.83
N LEU A 317 -12.99 8.40 -9.95
CA LEU A 317 -13.44 7.00 -9.99
C LEU A 317 -12.92 6.27 -11.23
N THR A 318 -12.74 6.97 -12.35
CA THR A 318 -12.16 6.39 -13.56
C THR A 318 -10.67 6.11 -13.38
N GLY A 319 -9.90 7.04 -12.81
CA GLY A 319 -8.47 6.88 -12.61
C GLY A 319 -8.12 5.71 -11.70
N TRP A 320 -8.92 5.42 -10.67
CA TRP A 320 -8.75 4.25 -9.81
C TRP A 320 -8.92 2.90 -10.53
N ARG A 321 -9.57 2.90 -11.70
CA ARG A 321 -9.73 1.71 -12.52
C ARG A 321 -8.59 1.45 -13.50
N LEU A 322 -7.63 2.37 -13.62
CA LEU A 322 -6.46 2.16 -14.45
C LEU A 322 -5.63 1.03 -13.86
N ARG A 323 -5.07 0.18 -14.73
CA ARG A 323 -4.13 -0.86 -14.30
C ARG A 323 -2.78 -0.25 -13.89
N ASP A 324 -2.35 0.78 -14.60
CA ASP A 324 -1.11 1.51 -14.34
C ASP A 324 -1.40 2.77 -13.52
N HIS A 325 -1.62 2.60 -12.21
CA HIS A 325 -1.86 3.72 -11.29
C HIS A 325 -0.66 4.66 -11.24
N GLY A 326 0.57 4.13 -11.29
CA GLY A 326 1.79 4.93 -11.28
C GLY A 326 1.82 6.01 -12.37
N THR A 327 1.43 5.67 -13.60
CA THR A 327 1.29 6.65 -14.70
C THR A 327 0.21 7.69 -14.42
N TYR A 328 -0.95 7.29 -13.91
CA TYR A 328 -2.03 8.25 -13.64
C TYR A 328 -1.63 9.30 -12.61
N LEU A 329 -0.88 8.89 -11.59
CA LEU A 329 -0.52 9.74 -10.46
C LEU A 329 0.66 10.66 -10.77
N ALA A 330 1.58 10.22 -11.63
CA ALA A 330 2.63 11.06 -12.18
C ALA A 330 2.06 12.32 -12.87
N ILE A 331 0.87 12.20 -13.48
CA ILE A 331 0.16 13.28 -14.16
C ILE A 331 -0.56 14.23 -13.18
N GLY A 332 -0.86 13.75 -11.97
CA GLY A 332 -1.55 14.51 -10.92
C GLY A 332 -0.68 15.48 -10.11
N THR A 333 0.65 15.36 -10.19
CA THR A 333 1.59 16.32 -9.60
C THR A 333 1.49 17.67 -10.34
N PRO A 334 1.43 18.84 -9.67
CA PRO A 334 1.29 20.14 -10.33
C PRO A 334 2.60 20.52 -11.04
N SER A 335 2.83 19.93 -12.21
CA SER A 335 3.92 20.26 -13.12
C SER A 335 3.36 20.13 -14.54
N GLN A 336 2.58 21.14 -14.91
CA GLN A 336 1.94 21.37 -16.21
C GLN A 336 0.91 20.31 -16.68
N PRO A 337 -0.27 20.74 -17.14
CA PRO A 337 -1.22 19.86 -17.81
C PRO A 337 -0.66 19.50 -19.19
N THR A 338 0.18 18.47 -19.25
CA THR A 338 0.50 17.84 -20.53
C THR A 338 -0.74 17.05 -20.97
N GLY A 339 -1.11 17.14 -22.25
CA GLY A 339 -2.32 16.52 -22.82
C GLY A 339 -2.37 14.99 -22.79
N SER A 340 -1.58 14.32 -21.95
CA SER A 340 -1.46 12.86 -21.85
C SER A 340 -2.52 12.21 -20.95
N ALA A 341 -3.00 12.89 -19.89
CA ALA A 341 -4.05 12.34 -18.99
C ALA A 341 -5.32 11.96 -19.77
N GLY A 342 -5.73 12.85 -20.68
CA GLY A 342 -6.88 12.62 -21.54
C GLY A 342 -6.67 11.47 -22.53
N ALA A 343 -5.44 11.14 -22.93
CA ALA A 343 -5.17 10.05 -23.86
C ALA A 343 -5.22 8.67 -23.17
N SER A 344 -4.65 8.54 -21.97
CA SER A 344 -4.68 7.29 -21.20
C SER A 344 -6.09 6.94 -20.71
N LEU A 345 -6.88 7.95 -20.27
CA LEU A 345 -8.28 7.76 -19.89
C LEU A 345 -9.18 7.35 -21.07
N ARG A 346 -8.75 7.60 -22.32
CA ARG A 346 -9.45 7.21 -23.54
C ARG A 346 -9.06 5.81 -24.05
N ASN A 347 -7.94 5.24 -23.59
CA ASN A 347 -7.50 3.92 -24.03
C ASN A 347 -8.14 2.82 -23.16
N ARG A 348 -9.15 2.13 -23.70
CA ARG A 348 -9.83 1.03 -23.01
C ARG A 348 -8.89 -0.12 -22.60
N ALA A 349 -7.76 -0.33 -23.28
CA ALA A 349 -6.81 -1.37 -22.95
C ALA A 349 -6.02 -1.09 -21.65
N SER A 350 -6.08 0.14 -21.14
CA SER A 350 -5.44 0.55 -19.88
C SER A 350 -6.28 0.18 -18.63
N PHE A 351 -7.45 -0.42 -18.81
CA PHE A 351 -8.41 -0.71 -17.74
C PHE A 351 -8.69 -2.20 -17.63
N ALA A 352 -8.77 -2.70 -16.41
CA ALA A 352 -9.34 -4.01 -16.14
C ALA A 352 -10.87 -3.93 -16.09
N VAL A 353 -11.54 -4.89 -16.73
CA VAL A 353 -12.98 -5.13 -16.60
C VAL A 353 -13.15 -6.50 -15.98
N PHE A 354 -13.64 -6.53 -14.75
CA PHE A 354 -13.76 -7.75 -13.96
C PHE A 354 -15.10 -8.45 -14.21
N LYS A 355 -15.14 -9.77 -14.00
CA LYS A 355 -16.36 -10.57 -14.16
C LYS A 355 -17.33 -10.36 -13.01
N SER A 356 -16.82 -10.07 -11.82
CA SER A 356 -17.59 -9.79 -10.61
C SER A 356 -16.84 -8.82 -9.69
N LEU A 357 -17.55 -8.27 -8.69
CA LEU A 357 -16.94 -7.47 -7.64
C LEU A 357 -15.82 -8.23 -6.92
N ASN A 358 -16.05 -9.49 -6.58
CA ASN A 358 -15.07 -10.30 -5.84
C ASN A 358 -13.80 -10.62 -6.65
N ASP A 359 -13.85 -10.53 -7.98
CA ASP A 359 -12.66 -10.68 -8.82
C ASP A 359 -11.86 -9.37 -8.93
N ALA A 360 -12.44 -8.24 -8.51
CA ALA A 360 -11.88 -6.91 -8.65
C ALA A 360 -11.25 -6.35 -7.37
N VAL A 361 -11.49 -7.00 -6.22
CA VAL A 361 -11.17 -6.45 -4.91
C VAL A 361 -10.29 -7.38 -4.10
N LEU A 362 -9.56 -6.78 -3.18
CA LEU A 362 -8.98 -7.49 -2.06
C LEU A 362 -10.00 -7.54 -0.92
N PRO A 363 -10.05 -8.66 -0.18
CA PRO A 363 -10.85 -8.81 1.02
C PRO A 363 -10.49 -7.78 2.08
N LEU A 364 -11.50 -7.38 2.84
CA LEU A 364 -11.41 -6.49 3.99
C LEU A 364 -12.01 -7.15 5.22
N ILE A 365 -11.45 -6.85 6.39
CA ILE A 365 -11.99 -7.18 7.69
C ILE A 365 -12.21 -5.90 8.51
N VAL A 366 -13.26 -5.91 9.33
CA VAL A 366 -13.47 -4.82 10.30
C VAL A 366 -12.44 -4.97 11.41
N GLU A 367 -11.49 -4.04 11.47
CA GLU A 367 -10.57 -3.88 12.59
C GLU A 367 -11.34 -3.60 13.90
N GLY A 368 -11.05 -4.39 14.93
CA GLY A 368 -11.74 -4.32 16.21
C GLY A 368 -11.73 -5.64 16.98
N ASP A 369 -12.26 -5.60 18.20
CA ASP A 369 -12.26 -6.76 19.11
C ASP A 369 -13.20 -7.90 18.70
N LYS A 370 -14.05 -7.69 17.69
CA LYS A 370 -15.08 -8.65 17.29
C LYS A 370 -14.66 -9.36 16.01
N PRO A 371 -14.91 -10.68 15.89
CA PRO A 371 -14.71 -11.38 14.64
C PRO A 371 -15.46 -10.71 13.50
N SER A 372 -14.76 -10.44 12.40
CA SER A 372 -15.32 -9.82 11.21
C SER A 372 -15.37 -10.82 10.06
N PRO A 373 -16.49 -10.90 9.30
CA PRO A 373 -16.49 -11.65 8.05
C PRO A 373 -15.55 -10.99 7.03
N ILE A 374 -15.00 -11.80 6.13
CA ILE A 374 -14.17 -11.34 5.02
C ILE A 374 -15.08 -10.74 3.94
N LEU A 375 -15.04 -9.42 3.75
CA LEU A 375 -15.98 -8.67 2.91
C LEU A 375 -15.28 -7.98 1.73
N PRO A 376 -15.97 -7.75 0.61
CA PRO A 376 -15.40 -7.01 -0.53
C PRO A 376 -15.34 -5.49 -0.31
N PHE A 377 -16.11 -4.98 0.66
CA PHE A 377 -16.09 -3.59 1.12
C PHE A 377 -16.66 -3.49 2.53
N LEU A 378 -16.31 -2.44 3.27
CA LEU A 378 -16.81 -2.16 4.62
C LEU A 378 -17.57 -0.83 4.65
N VAL A 379 -18.67 -0.72 5.38
CA VAL A 379 -19.47 0.51 5.46
C VAL A 379 -19.44 1.09 6.87
N PHE A 380 -19.14 2.38 6.98
CA PHE A 380 -19.12 3.11 8.24
C PHE A 380 -20.08 4.30 8.18
N PRO A 381 -20.91 4.51 9.22
CA PRO A 381 -21.69 5.74 9.34
C PRO A 381 -20.75 6.93 9.58
N LEU A 382 -21.11 8.07 9.01
CA LEU A 382 -20.44 9.36 9.26
C LEU A 382 -21.39 10.31 10.01
N PRO A 383 -20.86 11.35 10.67
CA PRO A 383 -21.70 12.45 11.16
C PRO A 383 -22.57 13.02 10.04
N ASP A 384 -23.80 13.40 10.38
CA ASP A 384 -24.73 14.03 9.43
C ASP A 384 -24.09 15.27 8.77
N SER A 385 -24.50 15.61 7.55
CA SER A 385 -24.05 16.83 6.89
C SER A 385 -24.53 18.09 7.65
N ALA A 386 -23.98 19.25 7.31
CA ALA A 386 -24.46 20.53 7.85
C ALA A 386 -25.96 20.76 7.55
N ASP A 387 -26.47 20.18 6.46
CA ASP A 387 -27.88 20.23 6.06
C ASP A 387 -28.74 19.13 6.73
N GLY A 388 -28.16 18.35 7.65
CA GLY A 388 -28.85 17.27 8.36
C GLY A 388 -29.06 15.98 7.57
N ASN A 389 -28.42 15.84 6.40
CA ASN A 389 -28.52 14.61 5.62
C ASN A 389 -27.65 13.49 6.21
N LYS A 390 -28.12 12.25 6.11
CA LYS A 390 -27.36 11.07 6.54
C LYS A 390 -26.16 10.85 5.64
N ARG A 391 -25.02 10.49 6.25
CA ARG A 391 -23.76 10.26 5.55
C ARG A 391 -23.13 8.92 5.92
N ALA A 392 -22.38 8.37 4.98
CA ALA A 392 -21.62 7.16 5.17
C ALA A 392 -20.36 7.16 4.29
N VAL A 393 -19.42 6.28 4.62
CA VAL A 393 -18.28 5.95 3.76
C VAL A 393 -18.21 4.44 3.60
N ALA A 394 -17.91 3.99 2.38
CA ALA A 394 -17.57 2.59 2.14
C ALA A 394 -16.08 2.45 1.77
N LEU A 395 -15.37 1.59 2.49
CA LEU A 395 -13.98 1.24 2.23
C LEU A 395 -13.92 0.08 1.25
N ILE A 396 -13.08 0.19 0.22
CA ILE A 396 -12.81 -0.84 -0.78
C ILE A 396 -11.32 -0.86 -1.11
N LYS A 397 -10.73 -2.04 -1.25
CA LYS A 397 -9.37 -2.23 -1.77
C LYS A 397 -9.45 -2.91 -3.13
N LEU A 398 -8.84 -2.32 -4.16
CA LEU A 398 -8.88 -2.88 -5.51
C LEU A 398 -7.72 -3.85 -5.73
N LEU A 399 -7.93 -4.91 -6.50
CA LEU A 399 -6.89 -5.87 -6.83
C LEU A 399 -5.68 -5.23 -7.55
N ASP A 400 -5.96 -4.19 -8.35
CA ASP A 400 -4.95 -3.44 -9.09
C ASP A 400 -4.34 -2.28 -8.27
N ALA A 401 -4.97 -1.88 -7.17
CA ALA A 401 -4.41 -0.94 -6.18
C ALA A 401 -4.30 -1.61 -4.78
N PRO A 402 -3.47 -2.67 -4.66
CA PRO A 402 -3.47 -3.55 -3.50
C PRO A 402 -3.14 -2.89 -2.14
N TYR A 403 -2.45 -1.76 -2.16
CA TYR A 403 -1.89 -1.07 -0.99
C TYR A 403 -2.62 0.24 -0.69
N ASP A 404 -3.81 0.40 -1.25
CA ASP A 404 -4.62 1.57 -1.07
C ASP A 404 -6.04 1.19 -0.70
N THR A 405 -6.52 1.77 0.41
CA THR A 405 -7.93 1.74 0.76
C THR A 405 -8.61 2.98 0.22
N ILE A 406 -9.61 2.78 -0.62
CA ILE A 406 -10.46 3.84 -1.17
C ILE A 406 -11.70 3.97 -0.29
N GLY A 407 -11.95 5.18 0.23
CA GLY A 407 -13.19 5.52 0.91
C GLY A 407 -14.16 6.25 -0.03
N VAL A 408 -15.28 5.62 -0.37
CA VAL A 408 -16.35 6.23 -1.18
C VAL A 408 -17.40 6.86 -0.26
N VAL A 409 -17.41 8.19 -0.21
CA VAL A 409 -18.29 8.98 0.64
C VAL A 409 -19.64 9.17 -0.05
N SER A 410 -20.72 8.90 0.69
CA SER A 410 -22.09 9.05 0.20
C SER A 410 -22.98 9.79 1.17
N GLU A 411 -24.03 10.40 0.63
CA GLU A 411 -25.03 11.17 1.38
C GLU A 411 -26.44 10.82 0.90
N GLN A 412 -27.38 10.75 1.82
CA GLN A 412 -28.80 10.58 1.54
C GLN A 412 -29.52 11.92 1.68
N ARG A 413 -29.82 12.56 0.55
CA ARG A 413 -30.57 13.82 0.52
C ARG A 413 -32.04 13.60 0.82
N SER A 414 -32.68 14.53 1.52
CA SER A 414 -34.12 14.47 1.80
C SER A 414 -34.95 14.25 0.53
N GLY A 415 -35.83 13.24 0.53
CA GLY A 415 -36.67 12.87 -0.61
C GLY A 415 -35.94 12.17 -1.77
N ALA A 416 -34.64 11.91 -1.66
CA ALA A 416 -33.85 11.19 -2.67
C ALA A 416 -33.16 9.94 -2.08
N GLY A 417 -32.70 9.06 -2.98
CA GLY A 417 -31.85 7.93 -2.60
C GLY A 417 -30.41 8.37 -2.27
N TRP A 418 -29.61 7.42 -1.79
CA TRP A 418 -28.17 7.60 -1.58
C TRP A 418 -27.44 8.02 -2.86
N LYS A 419 -26.49 8.95 -2.72
CA LYS A 419 -25.59 9.38 -3.80
C LYS A 419 -24.15 9.43 -3.32
N VAL A 420 -23.22 9.04 -4.18
CA VAL A 420 -21.78 9.22 -3.97
C VAL A 420 -21.46 10.71 -4.13
N THR A 421 -20.89 11.33 -3.10
CA THR A 421 -20.56 12.75 -3.05
C THR A 421 -19.07 13.02 -2.99
N GLY A 422 -18.24 12.00 -2.78
CA GLY A 422 -16.80 12.17 -2.74
C GLY A 422 -16.04 10.87 -2.65
N LEU A 423 -14.73 11.01 -2.76
CA LEU A 423 -13.77 9.93 -2.66
C LEU A 423 -12.57 10.40 -1.84
N ILE A 424 -12.10 9.53 -0.96
CA ILE A 424 -10.82 9.62 -0.24
C ILE A 424 -10.00 8.36 -0.49
N SER A 425 -8.71 8.43 -0.20
CA SER A 425 -7.81 7.30 -0.22
C SER A 425 -6.81 7.40 0.92
N SER A 426 -6.37 6.25 1.39
CA SER A 426 -5.28 6.09 2.33
C SER A 426 -4.29 5.08 1.77
N SER A 427 -3.00 5.38 1.91
CA SER A 427 -1.95 4.37 1.80
C SER A 427 -2.09 3.38 2.96
N ASP A 428 -2.13 2.11 2.65
CA ASP A 428 -2.11 1.01 3.61
C ASP A 428 -0.69 0.48 3.76
N TYR A 429 -0.42 -0.12 4.92
CA TYR A 429 0.84 -0.76 5.24
C TYR A 429 0.57 -2.12 5.90
#